data_AF-A0A6M3LVZ9-F1
#
_entry.id   AF-A0A6M3LVZ9-F1
#
_cell.length_a   1.000
_cell.length_b   1.000
_cell.length_c   1.000
_cell.angle_alpha   90.00
_cell.angle_beta   90.00
_cell.angle_gamma   90.00
#
_symmetry.space_group_name_H-M   'P 1'
#
loop_
_entity.id
_entity.type
_entity.pdbx_description
1 polymer ?
#
loop_
_entity_poly.entity_id
_entity_poly.type
_entity_poly.pdbx_seq_one_letter_code
_entity_poly.pdbx_strand_id
1 'polypeptide(L)'
;MSEINIRLNPFQAGILMAMIMESEHKEGPLKNVYEQLIEIKRQIEKEVGVEKELLPSGLLKITDRDGNTIIRPPQEWEGFANKGEK
;
A
#
# COMPACT_ATOMS: atom_id res chain seq x y z
N MET A 1 -12.72 -24.78 8.56
CA MET A 1 -12.85 -23.47 7.90
C MET A 1 -12.75 -23.69 6.42
N SER A 2 -13.65 -23.11 5.63
CA SER A 2 -13.58 -23.16 4.16
C SER A 2 -12.56 -22.12 3.68
N GLU A 3 -11.62 -22.56 2.86
CA GLU A 3 -10.68 -21.67 2.18
C GLU A 3 -11.34 -21.07 0.93
N ILE A 4 -11.25 -19.75 0.77
CA ILE A 4 -11.73 -19.06 -0.43
C ILE A 4 -10.52 -18.49 -1.15
N ASN A 5 -10.25 -19.01 -2.35
CA ASN A 5 -9.17 -18.55 -3.21
C ASN A 5 -9.68 -17.54 -4.24
N ILE A 6 -9.13 -16.33 -4.22
CA ILE A 6 -9.45 -15.26 -5.17
C ILE A 6 -8.25 -15.08 -6.10
N ARG A 7 -8.47 -15.14 -7.41
CA ARG A 7 -7.43 -14.88 -8.42
C ARG A 7 -7.57 -13.47 -8.96
N LEU A 8 -6.52 -12.68 -8.85
CA LEU A 8 -6.47 -11.29 -9.28
C LEU A 8 -5.19 -11.05 -10.09
N ASN A 9 -5.26 -10.20 -11.11
CA ASN A 9 -4.07 -9.58 -11.66
C ASN A 9 -3.63 -8.36 -10.81
N PRO A 10 -2.42 -7.81 -11.01
CA PRO A 10 -1.93 -6.69 -10.18
C PRO A 10 -2.83 -5.46 -10.18
N PHE A 11 -3.46 -5.15 -11.32
CA PHE A 11 -4.39 -4.03 -11.43
C PHE A 11 -5.66 -4.26 -10.62
N GLN A 12 -6.27 -5.45 -10.73
CA GLN A 12 -7.44 -5.86 -9.95
C GLN A 12 -7.13 -5.92 -8.45
N ALA A 13 -5.94 -6.38 -8.07
CA ALA A 13 -5.48 -6.38 -6.68
C ALA A 13 -5.37 -4.94 -6.13
N GLY A 14 -4.85 -4.01 -6.93
CA GLY A 14 -4.80 -2.59 -6.58
C GLY A 14 -6.19 -1.97 -6.39
N ILE A 15 -7.14 -2.27 -7.29
CA ILE A 15 -8.53 -1.80 -7.16
C ILE A 15 -9.17 -2.37 -5.89
N LEU A 16 -9.06 -3.69 -5.66
CA LEU A 16 -9.62 -4.31 -4.47
C LEU A 16 -9.05 -3.70 -3.18
N MET A 17 -7.74 -3.46 -3.15
CA MET A 17 -7.08 -2.81 -2.03
C MET A 17 -7.64 -1.40 -1.79
N ALA A 18 -7.83 -0.60 -2.84
CA ALA A 18 -8.40 0.74 -2.73
C ALA A 18 -9.85 0.71 -2.22
N MET A 19 -10.68 -0.20 -2.75
CA MET A 19 -12.06 -0.37 -2.31
C MET A 19 -12.15 -0.76 -0.84
N ILE A 20 -11.28 -1.67 -0.37
CA ILE A 20 -11.27 -2.05 1.05
C ILE A 20 -10.78 -0.88 1.92
N MET A 21 -9.76 -0.16 1.47
CA MET A 21 -9.21 1.01 2.19
C MET A 21 -10.25 2.11 2.41
N GLU A 22 -11.11 2.36 1.43
CA GLU A 22 -12.19 3.36 1.50
C GLU A 22 -13.46 2.84 2.20
N SER A 23 -13.53 1.52 2.47
CA SER A 23 -14.68 0.91 3.13
C SER A 23 -14.57 0.95 4.65
N GLU A 24 -15.71 0.91 5.33
CA GLU A 24 -15.79 0.68 6.78
C GLU A 24 -15.24 -0.69 7.21
N HIS A 25 -15.00 -1.60 6.25
CA HIS A 25 -14.54 -2.97 6.49
C HIS A 25 -13.03 -3.13 6.50
N LYS A 26 -12.25 -2.04 6.37
CA LYS A 26 -10.80 -2.06 6.53
C LYS A 26 -10.35 -2.72 7.84
N GLU A 27 -11.07 -2.47 8.94
CA GLU A 27 -10.86 -3.12 10.25
C GLU A 27 -11.87 -4.25 10.53
N GLY A 28 -12.68 -4.62 9.53
CA GLY A 28 -13.77 -5.59 9.64
C GLY A 28 -13.45 -6.95 9.01
N PRO A 29 -14.45 -7.64 8.42
CA PRO A 29 -14.28 -8.99 7.86
C PRO A 29 -13.19 -9.11 6.79
N LEU A 30 -12.84 -8.00 6.14
CA LEU A 30 -11.84 -7.96 5.05
C LEU A 30 -10.44 -7.53 5.51
N LYS A 31 -10.22 -7.30 6.81
CA LYS A 31 -8.92 -6.89 7.35
C LYS A 31 -7.78 -7.80 6.89
N ASN A 32 -7.94 -9.11 7.06
CA ASN A 32 -6.89 -10.07 6.69
C ASN A 32 -6.64 -10.10 5.17
N VAL A 33 -7.64 -9.79 4.35
CA VAL A 33 -7.47 -9.68 2.89
C VAL A 33 -6.69 -8.41 2.56
N TYR A 34 -7.02 -7.29 3.22
CA TYR A 34 -6.31 -6.02 3.06
C TYR A 34 -4.84 -6.12 3.47
N GLU A 35 -4.54 -6.78 4.60
CA GLU A 35 -3.17 -7.05 5.05
C GLU A 35 -2.39 -7.90 4.05
N GLN A 36 -3.01 -8.93 3.47
CA GLN A 36 -2.39 -9.73 2.39
C GLN A 36 -2.10 -8.88 1.15
N LEU A 37 -3.01 -8.00 0.73
CA LEU A 37 -2.80 -7.10 -0.41
C LEU A 37 -1.66 -6.10 -0.15
N ILE A 38 -1.56 -5.55 1.07
CA ILE A 38 -0.43 -4.69 1.49
C ILE A 38 0.89 -5.45 1.38
N GLU A 39 0.93 -6.69 1.88
CA GLU A 39 2.16 -7.49 1.86
C GLU A 39 2.60 -7.83 0.45
N ILE A 40 1.67 -8.26 -0.42
CA ILE A 40 1.94 -8.48 -1.85
C ILE A 40 2.48 -7.20 -2.50
N LYS A 41 1.86 -6.05 -2.21
CA LYS A 41 2.30 -4.76 -2.75
C LYS A 41 3.73 -4.43 -2.32
N ARG A 42 4.08 -4.62 -1.05
CA ARG A 42 5.44 -4.39 -0.53
C ARG A 42 6.47 -5.30 -1.19
N GLN A 43 6.13 -6.56 -1.41
CA GLN A 43 6.99 -7.52 -2.10
C GLN A 43 7.26 -7.09 -3.55
N ILE A 44 6.21 -6.74 -4.30
CA ILE A 44 6.34 -6.25 -5.68
C ILE A 44 7.20 -4.97 -5.72
N GLU A 45 6.91 -4.00 -4.86
CA GLU A 45 7.69 -2.75 -4.78
C GLU A 45 9.18 -3.02 -4.52
N LYS A 46 9.50 -3.96 -3.62
CA LYS A 46 10.88 -4.37 -3.36
C LYS A 46 11.52 -5.06 -4.57
N GLU A 47 10.81 -5.95 -5.23
CA GLU A 47 11.31 -6.70 -6.40
C GLU A 47 11.61 -5.80 -7.60
N VAL A 48 10.75 -4.80 -7.84
CA VAL A 48 10.91 -3.83 -8.93
C VAL A 48 11.83 -2.66 -8.58
N GLY A 49 12.36 -2.62 -7.35
CA GLY A 49 13.32 -1.62 -6.90
C GLY A 49 12.72 -0.24 -6.64
N VAL A 50 11.49 -0.19 -6.10
CA VAL A 50 10.87 1.07 -5.67
C VAL A 50 11.52 1.55 -4.38
N GLU A 51 11.98 2.80 -4.39
CA GLU A 51 12.53 3.49 -3.23
C GLU A 51 11.52 4.46 -2.64
N LYS A 52 11.49 4.56 -1.30
CA LYS A 52 10.58 5.43 -0.56
C LYS A 52 11.36 6.31 0.42
N GLU A 53 11.14 7.62 0.35
CA GLU A 53 11.78 8.62 1.19
C GLU A 53 10.72 9.54 1.82
N LEU A 54 10.74 9.68 3.15
CA LEU A 54 9.91 10.67 3.84
C LEU A 54 10.61 12.03 3.78
N LEU A 55 10.00 12.98 3.08
CA LEU A 55 10.53 14.33 2.93
C LEU A 55 10.32 15.16 4.20
N PRO A 56 11.10 16.25 4.40
CA PRO A 56 10.89 17.18 5.51
C PRO A 56 9.49 17.80 5.56
N SER A 57 8.80 17.86 4.41
CA SER A 57 7.40 18.32 4.33
C SER A 57 6.38 17.32 4.87
N GLY A 58 6.81 16.12 5.30
CA GLY A 58 5.92 15.03 5.71
C GLY A 58 5.32 14.25 4.54
N LEU A 59 5.63 14.60 3.29
CA LEU A 59 5.21 13.86 2.11
C LEU A 59 6.16 12.69 1.83
N LEU A 60 5.59 11.63 1.28
CA LEU A 60 6.34 10.45 0.83
C LEU A 60 6.70 10.61 -0.65
N LYS A 61 8.00 10.62 -0.93
CA LYS A 61 8.55 10.51 -2.28
C LYS A 61 8.74 9.03 -2.60
N ILE A 62 8.21 8.60 -3.74
CA ILE A 62 8.31 7.23 -4.23
C ILE A 62 8.94 7.28 -5.62
N THR A 63 10.05 6.58 -5.79
CA THR A 63 10.84 6.56 -7.03
C THR A 63 10.92 5.13 -7.54
N ASP A 64 10.62 4.90 -8.81
CA ASP A 64 10.84 3.59 -9.44
C ASP A 64 12.27 3.46 -10.00
N ARG A 65 12.61 2.26 -10.49
CA ARG A 65 13.92 1.98 -11.07
C ARG A 65 14.27 2.86 -12.29
N ASP A 66 13.27 3.34 -13.02
CA ASP A 66 13.46 4.17 -14.21
C ASP A 66 13.61 5.66 -13.83
N GLY A 67 13.52 5.99 -12.54
CA GLY A 67 13.61 7.36 -12.02
C GLY A 67 12.28 8.12 -12.03
N ASN A 68 11.17 7.48 -12.42
CA ASN A 68 9.86 8.10 -12.32
C ASN A 68 9.51 8.31 -10.85
N THR A 69 9.09 9.52 -10.52
CA THR A 69 8.86 9.93 -9.14
C THR A 69 7.41 10.39 -8.96
N ILE A 70 6.78 9.93 -7.89
CA ILE A 70 5.53 10.49 -7.37
C ILE A 70 5.74 11.02 -5.95
N ILE A 71 5.02 12.08 -5.59
CA ILE A 71 5.04 12.66 -4.24
C ILE A 71 3.60 12.75 -3.75
N ARG A 72 3.32 12.15 -2.59
CA ARG A 72 1.99 12.15 -1.98
C ARG A 72 2.05 12.04 -0.45
N PRO A 73 0.96 12.30 0.28
CA PRO A 73 0.90 11.95 1.69
C PRO A 73 1.14 10.44 1.90
N PRO A 74 1.86 10.05 2.98
CA PRO A 74 2.02 8.64 3.34
C PRO A 74 0.66 8.01 3.69
N GLN A 75 0.48 6.75 3.33
CA GLN A 75 -0.67 5.98 3.81
C GLN A 75 -0.38 5.43 5.21
N GLU A 76 -1.43 5.21 6.01
CA GLU A 76 -1.29 4.72 7.39
C GLU A 76 -0.45 3.43 7.48
N TRP A 77 -0.68 2.49 6.55
CA TRP A 77 0.02 1.20 6.50
C TRP A 77 1.49 1.31 6.10
N GLU A 78 1.97 2.46 5.63
CA GLU A 78 3.37 2.68 5.26
C GLU A 78 4.24 3.04 6.46
N GLY A 79 3.65 3.28 7.64
CA GLY A 79 4.39 3.56 8.88
C GLY A 79 5.11 4.92 8.91
N PHE A 80 4.87 5.77 7.90
CA PHE A 80 5.38 7.15 7.83
C PHE A 80 4.34 8.20 8.26
N ALA A 81 3.05 7.82 8.34
CA ALA A 81 1.94 8.73 8.58
C ALA A 81 2.00 9.49 9.92
N ASN A 82 2.72 8.98 10.93
CA ASN A 82 2.78 9.57 12.28
C ASN A 82 4.10 10.31 12.58
N LYS A 83 4.95 10.58 11.57
CA LYS A 83 6.26 11.24 11.79
C LYS A 83 6.27 12.74 11.49
N GLY A 84 5.13 13.30 11.09
CA GLY A 84 4.98 14.71 10.71
C GLY A 84 4.54 15.67 11.82
N GLU A 85 4.25 15.18 13.02
CA GLU A 85 3.91 16.04 14.16
C GLU A 85 5.12 16.17 15.10
N LYS A 86 5.85 17.28 14.98
CA LYS A 86 6.73 17.83 16.01
C LYS A 86 6.55 19.33 16.09
#